data_AF-F8A4F2-F1
#
_entry.id   AF-F8A4F2-F1
#
_cell.length_a   1.000
_cell.length_b   1.000
_cell.length_c   1.000
_cell.angle_alpha   90.00
_cell.angle_beta   90.00
_cell.angle_gamma   90.00
#
_symmetry.space_group_name_H-M   'P 1'
#
loop_
_entity.id
_entity.type
_entity.pdbx_description
1 polymer ?
#
loop_
_entity_poly.entity_id
_entity_poly.type
_entity_poly.pdbx_seq_one_letter_code
_entity_poly.pdbx_strand_id
1 'polypeptide(L)'
;MAVDVFAIRDRLIGDYRAFTSGTVEVRDRRIAAHVTGLLDGGAQWPDPWLSLNPSFETGGTVSDLVAEGILHPENERIFRVKKHANDPGSTTLTLHRHQREASRPC
;
A
#
# COMPACT_ATOMS: atom_id res chain seq x y z
N MET A 1 18.90 -13.84 1.61
CA MET A 1 18.49 -14.04 0.20
C MET A 1 17.30 -13.13 -0.05
N ALA A 2 17.45 -12.13 -0.93
CA ALA A 2 16.35 -11.21 -1.24
C ALA A 2 15.35 -11.94 -2.14
N VAL A 3 14.08 -11.92 -1.76
CA VAL A 3 12.99 -12.43 -2.60
C VAL A 3 12.69 -11.39 -3.68
N ASP A 4 12.73 -11.81 -4.95
CA ASP A 4 12.29 -10.99 -6.07
C ASP A 4 10.75 -11.07 -6.18
N VAL A 5 10.10 -10.04 -5.64
CA VAL A 5 8.63 -9.93 -5.63
C VAL A 5 8.04 -9.82 -7.03
N PHE A 6 8.78 -9.27 -7.99
CA PHE A 6 8.33 -9.10 -9.37
C PHE A 6 8.36 -10.43 -10.11
N ALA A 7 9.44 -11.20 -9.95
CA ALA A 7 9.53 -12.55 -10.54
C ALA A 7 8.43 -13.49 -10.02
N ILE A 8 8.06 -13.40 -8.74
CA ILE A 8 6.96 -14.18 -8.16
C ILE A 8 5.60 -13.76 -8.76
N ARG A 9 5.37 -12.45 -8.92
CA ARG A 9 4.15 -11.93 -9.56
C ARG A 9 4.03 -12.42 -11.00
N ASP A 10 5.08 -12.28 -11.80
CA ASP A 10 5.06 -12.64 -13.21
C ASP A 10 4.73 -14.13 -13.39
N ARG A 11 5.30 -14.98 -12.53
CA ARG A 11 4.96 -16.40 -12.47
C ARG A 11 3.50 -16.65 -12.08
N LEU A 12 3.00 -16.01 -11.02
CA LEU A 12 1.62 -16.17 -10.55
C LEU A 12 0.59 -15.75 -11.62
N ILE A 13 0.84 -14.63 -12.29
CA ILE A 13 -0.02 -14.15 -13.39
C ILE A 13 0.01 -15.14 -14.55
N GLY A 14 1.19 -15.66 -14.91
CA GLY A 14 1.33 -16.69 -15.94
C GLY A 14 0.53 -17.96 -15.63
N ASP A 15 0.61 -18.45 -14.39
CA ASP A 15 -0.11 -19.66 -13.95
C ASP A 15 -1.63 -19.44 -13.98
N TYR A 16 -2.12 -18.28 -13.52
CA TYR A 16 -3.55 -17.92 -13.57
C TYR A 16 -4.06 -17.75 -15.01
N ARG A 17 -3.24 -17.17 -15.89
CA ARG A 17 -3.54 -17.04 -17.32
C ARG A 17 -3.76 -18.42 -17.94
N ALA A 18 -2.82 -19.34 -17.75
CA ALA A 18 -2.90 -20.69 -18.30
C ALA A 18 -4.15 -21.45 -17.81
N PHE A 19 -4.49 -21.29 -16.54
CA PHE A 19 -5.69 -21.91 -15.96
C PHE A 19 -7.00 -21.37 -16.56
N THR A 20 -7.12 -20.04 -16.68
CA THR A 20 -8.38 -19.39 -17.11
C THR A 20 -8.59 -19.44 -18.62
N SER A 21 -7.53 -19.37 -19.43
CA SER A 21 -7.64 -19.44 -20.90
C SER A 21 -7.89 -20.86 -21.42
N GLY A 22 -7.75 -21.89 -20.59
CA GLY A 22 -7.86 -23.29 -20.98
C GLY A 22 -9.28 -23.80 -21.21
N THR A 23 -10.33 -23.01 -20.94
CA THR A 23 -11.71 -23.52 -20.84
C THR A 23 -12.63 -23.17 -22.02
N VAL A 24 -12.22 -22.29 -22.94
CA VAL A 24 -13.09 -21.85 -24.06
C VAL A 24 -12.31 -21.75 -25.37
N GLU A 25 -12.65 -22.63 -26.34
CA GLU A 25 -12.13 -22.56 -27.71
C GLU A 25 -13.04 -21.68 -28.58
N VAL A 26 -12.55 -20.50 -28.96
CA VAL A 26 -13.29 -19.56 -29.81
C VAL A 26 -13.12 -19.94 -31.29
N ARG A 27 -14.19 -20.43 -31.91
CA ARG A 27 -14.17 -20.89 -33.32
C ARG A 27 -14.09 -19.77 -34.36
N ASP A 28 -14.60 -18.59 -34.03
CA ASP A 28 -14.52 -17.42 -34.92
C ASP A 28 -13.14 -16.77 -34.79
N ARG A 29 -12.40 -16.70 -35.90
CA ARG A 29 -11.02 -16.16 -35.93
C ARG A 29 -10.93 -14.70 -35.49
N ARG A 30 -11.93 -13.87 -35.79
CA ARG A 30 -11.95 -12.44 -35.43
C ARG A 30 -12.17 -12.29 -33.93
N ILE A 31 -13.10 -13.07 -33.38
CA ILE A 31 -13.35 -13.08 -31.93
C ILE A 31 -12.15 -13.65 -31.19
N ALA A 32 -11.53 -14.71 -31.69
CA ALA A 32 -10.32 -15.29 -31.10
C ALA A 32 -9.18 -14.27 -31.03
N ALA A 33 -8.90 -13.59 -32.15
CA ALA A 33 -7.88 -12.54 -32.19
C ALA A 33 -8.17 -11.38 -31.22
N HIS A 34 -9.44 -10.99 -31.09
CA HIS A 34 -9.85 -9.95 -30.15
C HIS A 34 -9.65 -10.36 -28.68
N VAL A 35 -10.06 -11.58 -28.33
CA VAL A 35 -9.89 -12.13 -26.98
C VAL A 35 -8.41 -12.28 -26.63
N THR A 36 -7.59 -12.80 -27.54
CA THR A 36 -6.13 -12.88 -27.35
C THR A 36 -5.53 -11.50 -27.11
N GLY A 37 -5.91 -10.50 -27.90
CA GLY A 37 -5.44 -9.12 -27.73
C GLY A 37 -5.81 -8.49 -26.39
N LEU A 38 -7.01 -8.76 -25.86
CA LEU A 38 -7.41 -8.29 -24.53
C LEU A 38 -6.63 -8.97 -23.40
N LEU A 39 -6.36 -10.27 -23.54
CA LEU A 39 -5.57 -11.03 -22.56
C LEU A 39 -4.10 -10.59 -22.54
N ASP A 40 -3.49 -10.39 -23.72
CA ASP A 40 -2.12 -9.88 -23.84
C ASP A 40 -2.00 -8.42 -23.38
N GLY A 41 -3.06 -7.63 -23.55
CA GLY A 41 -3.13 -6.23 -23.09
C GLY A 41 -3.38 -6.07 -21.58
N GLY A 42 -3.38 -7.16 -20.80
CA GLY A 42 -3.56 -7.08 -19.36
C GLY A 42 -4.98 -6.69 -18.90
N ALA A 43 -6.01 -6.82 -19.75
CA ALA A 43 -7.38 -6.45 -19.39
C ALA A 43 -7.91 -7.25 -18.19
N GLN A 44 -7.43 -8.49 -18.01
CA GLN A 44 -7.78 -9.35 -16.88
C GLN A 44 -6.84 -9.18 -15.67
N TRP A 45 -5.62 -8.70 -15.92
CA TRP A 45 -4.59 -8.49 -14.89
C TRP A 45 -3.92 -7.13 -15.14
N PRO A 46 -4.63 -6.02 -14.82
CA PRO A 46 -4.03 -4.70 -14.92
C PRO A 46 -2.78 -4.65 -14.05
N ASP A 47 -1.85 -3.75 -14.37
CA ASP A 47 -0.67 -3.58 -13.54
C ASP A 47 -1.08 -3.40 -12.08
N PRO A 48 -0.43 -4.13 -11.15
CA PRO A 48 -0.80 -4.09 -9.76
C PRO A 48 -0.76 -2.64 -9.34
N TRP A 49 -1.77 -2.24 -8.58
CA TRP A 49 -1.73 -0.96 -7.90
C TRP A 49 -0.54 -1.03 -6.94
N LEU A 50 0.59 -0.51 -7.41
CA LEU A 50 1.82 -0.38 -6.65
C LEU A 50 1.54 0.76 -5.69
N SER A 51 0.78 0.45 -4.64
CA SER A 51 0.87 1.18 -3.39
C SER A 51 2.34 1.05 -3.03
N LEU A 52 3.12 2.10 -3.35
CA LEU A 52 4.44 2.30 -2.80
C LEU A 52 4.21 2.14 -1.32
N ASN A 53 4.48 0.95 -0.78
CA ASN A 53 4.35 0.67 0.63
C ASN A 53 5.53 1.43 1.20
N PRO A 54 5.34 2.70 1.59
CA PRO A 54 6.46 3.53 1.93
C PRO A 54 6.96 2.81 3.17
N SER A 55 8.20 2.35 3.15
CA SER A 55 8.87 2.06 4.41
C SER A 55 8.73 3.35 5.19
N PHE A 56 7.78 3.38 6.12
CA PHE A 56 7.03 4.60 6.38
C PHE A 56 7.98 5.65 6.89
N GLU A 57 8.32 6.60 6.03
CA GLU A 57 9.30 7.63 6.37
C GLU A 57 8.83 8.29 7.66
N THR A 58 9.72 8.37 8.65
CA THR A 58 9.34 8.92 9.94
C THR A 58 8.91 10.38 9.75
N GLY A 59 7.75 10.72 10.27
CA GLY A 59 7.19 12.06 10.28
C GLY A 59 7.56 12.86 11.54
N GLY A 60 8.41 12.30 12.42
CA GLY A 60 8.68 12.87 13.73
C GLY A 60 7.68 12.42 14.79
N THR A 61 7.92 12.80 16.04
CA THR A 61 7.04 12.50 17.17
C THR A 61 5.94 13.54 17.34
N VAL A 62 4.86 13.20 18.05
CA VAL A 62 3.82 14.18 18.39
C VAL A 62 4.40 15.37 19.17
N SER A 63 5.40 15.14 20.03
CA SER A 63 6.13 16.23 20.71
C SER A 63 6.85 17.16 19.74
N ASP A 64 7.53 16.62 18.73
CA ASP A 64 8.19 17.44 17.71
C ASP A 64 7.17 18.34 16.98
N LEU A 65 6.02 17.78 16.60
CA LEU A 65 4.99 18.52 15.89
C LEU A 65 4.28 19.57 16.78
N VAL A 66 4.17 19.34 18.09
CA VAL A 66 3.67 20.34 19.04
C VAL A 66 4.69 21.46 19.23
N ALA A 67 5.98 21.13 19.36
CA ALA A 67 7.05 22.12 19.43
C ALA A 67 7.14 22.99 18.16
N GLU A 68 6.86 22.39 16.99
CA GLU A 68 6.75 23.10 15.70
C GLU A 68 5.44 23.91 15.56
N GLY A 69 4.49 23.80 16.50
CA GLY A 69 3.19 24.47 16.45
C GLY A 69 2.20 23.91 15.43
N ILE A 70 2.48 22.72 14.87
CA ILE A 70 1.59 22.01 13.93
C ILE A 70 0.42 21.38 14.68
N LEU A 71 0.67 20.84 15.88
CA LEU A 71 -0.33 20.19 16.71
C LEU A 71 -0.65 21.01 17.97
N HIS A 72 -1.88 20.86 18.48
CA HIS A 72 -2.29 21.49 19.73
C HIS A 72 -1.51 20.93 20.92
N PRO A 73 -1.10 21.73 21.93
CA PRO A 73 -0.28 21.28 23.05
C PRO A 73 -0.82 20.07 23.82
N GLU A 74 -2.15 19.98 23.95
CA GLU A 74 -2.82 18.85 24.61
C GLU A 74 -2.52 17.49 23.94
N ASN A 75 -2.14 17.48 22.66
CA ASN A 75 -1.82 16.26 21.92
C ASN A 75 -0.60 15.54 22.51
N GLU A 76 0.37 16.26 23.10
CA GLU A 76 1.50 15.63 23.81
C GLU A 76 1.05 14.78 25.00
N ARG A 77 -0.07 15.14 25.64
CA ARG A 77 -0.60 14.41 26.79
C ARG A 77 -1.45 13.21 26.36
N ILE A 78 -2.20 13.36 25.27
CA ILE A 78 -3.15 12.36 24.78
C ILE A 78 -2.44 11.22 24.02
N PHE A 79 -1.53 11.56 23.11
CA PHE A 79 -0.96 10.60 22.15
C PHE A 79 0.35 9.99 22.64
N ARG A 80 0.25 9.17 23.68
CA ARG A 80 1.38 8.46 24.32
C ARG A 80 1.26 6.96 24.21
N VAL A 81 2.40 6.28 24.14
CA VAL A 81 2.47 4.82 24.17
C VAL A 81 2.17 4.33 25.59
N LYS A 82 1.12 3.51 25.72
CA LYS A 82 0.67 2.92 26.99
C LYS A 82 0.95 1.42 27.00
N LYS A 83 1.40 0.89 28.13
CA LYS A 83 1.59 -0.56 28.33
C LYS A 83 0.36 -1.25 28.93
N HIS A 84 -0.51 -0.49 29.60
CA HIS A 84 -1.75 -0.96 30.22
C HIS A 84 -2.74 0.21 30.36
N ALA A 85 -4.01 -0.07 30.67
CA ALA A 85 -5.09 0.93 30.62
C ALA A 85 -4.86 2.17 31.52
N ASN A 86 -4.24 1.98 32.69
CA ASN A 86 -3.96 3.04 33.66
C ASN A 86 -2.56 3.66 33.50
N ASP A 87 -1.81 3.28 32.47
CA ASP A 87 -0.49 3.84 32.19
C ASP A 87 -0.65 5.25 31.59
N PRO A 88 -0.08 6.31 32.21
CA PRO A 88 -0.08 7.64 31.62
C PRO A 88 0.80 7.73 30.35
N GLY A 89 1.68 6.75 30.12
CA GLY A 89 2.60 6.72 28.99
C GLY A 89 3.79 7.68 29.16
N SER A 90 4.99 7.20 28.83
CA SER A 90 6.24 7.96 28.99
C SER A 90 6.74 8.61 27.70
N THR A 91 6.27 8.15 26.54
CA THR A 91 6.81 8.54 25.23
C THR A 91 5.65 8.80 24.28
N THR A 92 5.74 9.89 23.51
CA THR A 92 4.76 10.23 22.48
C THR A 92 4.84 9.30 21.28
N LEU A 93 3.73 9.17 20.54
CA LEU A 93 3.71 8.41 19.30
C LEU A 93 4.65 9.03 18.25
N THR A 94 5.33 8.16 17.50
CA THR A 94 6.04 8.53 16.27
C THR A 94 5.06 8.43 15.11
N LEU A 95 4.90 9.51 14.36
CA LEU A 95 4.04 9.56 13.19
C LEU A 95 4.82 9.17 11.95
N HIS A 96 4.10 8.71 10.94
CA HIS A 96 4.63 8.57 9.59
C HIS A 96 4.48 9.89 8.83
N ARG A 97 5.32 10.11 7.82
CA ARG A 97 5.36 11.35 7.04
C ARG A 97 3.99 11.76 6.50
N HIS A 98 3.24 10.82 5.95
CA HIS A 98 1.89 11.09 5.44
C HIS A 98 0.91 11.56 6.53
N GLN A 99 1.08 11.10 7.78
CA GLN A 99 0.25 11.54 8.91
C GLN A 99 0.61 12.96 9.34
N ARG A 100 1.90 13.34 9.32
CA ARG A 100 2.34 14.73 9.51
C ARG A 100 1.81 15.64 8.40
N GLU A 101 1.88 15.20 7.16
CA GLU A 101 1.41 16.01 6.02
C GLU A 101 -0.10 16.29 6.15
N ALA A 102 -0.89 15.32 6.62
CA ALA A 102 -2.31 15.50 6.87
C ALA A 102 -2.65 16.47 8.02
N SER A 103 -1.73 16.74 8.95
CA SER A 103 -1.96 17.71 10.04
C SER A 103 -1.61 19.15 9.66
N ARG A 104 -0.99 19.37 8.49
CA ARG A 104 -0.70 20.71 7.99
C ARG A 104 -1.97 21.33 7.36
N PRO A 105 -2.20 22.64 7.54
CA PRO A 105 -3.28 23.32 6.84
C PRO A 105 -3.02 23.27 5.32
N CYS A 106 -4.10 23.12 4.55
CA CYS A 106 -4.08 23.23 3.09
C CYS A 106 -3.76 24.67 2.64
#